data_AF-X1EE87-F1
#
_entry.id   AF-X1EE87-F1
#
_cell.length_a   1.000
_cell.length_b   1.000
_cell.length_c   1.000
_cell.angle_alpha   90.00
_cell.angle_beta   90.00
_cell.angle_gamma   90.00
#
_symmetry.space_group_name_H-M   'P 1'
#
loop_
_entity.id
_entity.type
_entity.pdbx_description
1 polymer ?
#
loop_
_entity_poly.entity_id
_entity_poly.type
_entity_poly.pdbx_seq_one_letter_code
_entity_poly.pdbx_strand_id
1 'polypeptide(L)'
;MGGGIGIFFILADVIFSKFHVLGPIPHPPFPSSIVASATAGIGEEVIFRLFFISFWVWLISYIILKKRWQNQVFWIVTFFSALTFALGHFPSVMILFDLNTIQEIPFALISEIILLNGVISFFAAYYFRKYGFLTAVGIHFWADIIWHVVWGIIH
;
A
#
# COMPACT_ATOMS: atom_id res chain seq x y z
N MET A 1 0.38 6.21 -14.15
CA MET A 1 -0.01 4.99 -13.39
C MET A 1 -0.35 5.33 -11.95
N GLY A 2 0.57 5.91 -11.16
CA GLY A 2 0.27 6.33 -9.77
C GLY A 2 -1.02 7.15 -9.64
N GLY A 3 -1.18 8.23 -10.41
CA GLY A 3 -2.43 9.01 -10.36
C GLY A 3 -3.70 8.25 -10.74
N GLY A 4 -3.62 7.23 -11.61
CA GLY A 4 -4.76 6.36 -11.91
C GLY A 4 -5.11 5.43 -10.73
N ILE A 5 -4.10 4.96 -10.00
CA ILE A 5 -4.31 4.21 -8.75
C ILE A 5 -4.90 5.12 -7.67
N GLY A 6 -4.45 6.37 -7.58
CA GLY A 6 -5.03 7.35 -6.66
C GLY A 6 -6.51 7.64 -6.95
N ILE A 7 -6.91 7.76 -8.22
CA ILE A 7 -8.33 7.86 -8.59
C ILE A 7 -9.10 6.60 -8.16
N PHE A 8 -8.52 5.42 -8.37
CA PHE A 8 -9.12 4.17 -7.90
C PHE A 8 -9.29 4.15 -6.37
N PHE A 9 -8.31 4.66 -5.61
CA PHE A 9 -8.39 4.78 -4.15
C PHE A 9 -9.56 5.65 -3.72
N ILE A 10 -9.71 6.84 -4.31
CA ILE A 10 -10.82 7.74 -4.03
C ILE A 10 -12.17 7.04 -4.27
N LEU A 11 -12.31 6.36 -5.43
CA LEU A 11 -13.56 5.68 -5.76
C LEU A 11 -13.88 4.54 -4.80
N ALA A 12 -12.87 3.76 -4.42
CA ALA A 12 -13.03 2.67 -3.47
C ALA A 12 -13.42 3.21 -2.08
N ASP A 13 -12.70 4.19 -1.53
CA ASP A 13 -13.00 4.82 -0.23
C ASP A 13 -14.44 5.39 -0.18
N VAL A 14 -14.87 6.10 -1.23
CA VAL A 14 -16.25 6.59 -1.35
C VAL A 14 -17.29 5.47 -1.42
N ILE A 15 -16.95 4.31 -1.99
CA ILE A 15 -17.86 3.16 -2.05
C ILE A 15 -17.89 2.42 -0.72
N PHE A 16 -16.73 2.09 -0.15
CA PHE A 16 -16.60 1.28 1.06
C PHE A 16 -17.10 2.00 2.32
N SER A 17 -16.86 3.31 2.43
CA SER A 17 -17.37 4.15 3.52
C SER A 17 -18.90 4.14 3.65
N LYS A 18 -19.65 3.78 2.61
CA LYS A 18 -21.12 3.64 2.66
C LYS A 18 -21.58 2.37 3.38
N PHE A 19 -20.69 1.41 3.59
CA PHE A 19 -20.99 0.12 4.21
C PHE A 19 -20.60 0.04 5.69
N HIS A 20 -20.15 1.15 6.30
CA HIS A 20 -19.89 1.26 7.73
C HIS A 20 -20.14 2.68 8.27
N VAL A 21 -20.24 2.82 9.59
CA VAL A 21 -20.58 4.09 10.25
C VAL A 21 -19.39 5.02 10.51
N LEU A 22 -18.16 4.52 10.35
CA LEU A 22 -16.93 5.27 10.65
C LEU A 22 -16.65 6.41 9.64
N GLY A 23 -17.30 6.42 8.47
CA GLY A 23 -17.03 7.40 7.42
C GLY A 23 -15.77 7.08 6.59
N PRO A 24 -15.34 7.99 5.70
CA PRO A 24 -14.15 7.81 4.86
C PRO A 24 -12.84 7.82 5.66
N ILE A 25 -11.77 7.29 5.08
CA ILE A 25 -10.45 7.24 5.73
C ILE A 25 -9.90 8.68 5.93
N PRO A 26 -9.53 9.09 7.16
CA PRO A 26 -8.97 10.42 7.40
C PRO A 26 -7.68 10.67 6.62
N HIS A 27 -7.51 11.90 6.14
CA HIS A 27 -6.32 12.32 5.41
C HIS A 27 -5.44 13.25 6.25
N PRO A 28 -4.09 13.20 6.10
CA PRO A 28 -3.23 14.19 6.71
C PRO A 28 -3.62 15.61 6.26
N PRO A 29 -3.57 16.63 7.14
CA PRO A 29 -3.98 17.97 6.76
C PRO A 29 -3.02 18.59 5.73
N PHE A 30 -3.54 19.41 4.82
CA PHE A 30 -2.66 20.22 3.96
C PHE A 30 -1.97 21.32 4.79
N PRO A 31 -0.65 21.58 4.61
CA PRO A 31 0.25 21.02 3.59
C PRO A 31 1.06 19.79 4.03
N SER A 32 0.89 19.29 5.26
CA SER A 32 1.68 18.15 5.75
C SER A 32 1.40 16.85 4.98
N SER A 33 0.25 16.74 4.31
CA SER A 33 -0.05 15.64 3.38
C SER A 33 0.97 15.46 2.26
N ILE A 34 1.56 16.53 1.72
CA ILE A 34 2.62 16.40 0.70
C ILE A 34 3.84 15.67 1.27
N VAL A 35 4.24 16.06 2.48
CA VAL A 35 5.39 15.45 3.17
C VAL A 35 5.06 14.02 3.57
N ALA A 36 3.85 13.77 4.09
CA ALA A 36 3.38 12.44 4.43
C ALA A 36 3.46 11.50 3.21
N SER A 37 2.91 11.90 2.05
CA SER A 37 2.97 11.15 0.79
C SER A 37 4.42 10.87 0.34
N ALA A 38 5.32 11.85 0.47
CA ALA A 38 6.73 11.65 0.12
C ALA A 38 7.40 10.65 1.07
N THR A 39 7.17 10.79 2.38
CA THR A 39 7.79 9.92 3.39
C THR A 39 7.24 8.50 3.35
N ALA A 40 5.94 8.31 3.12
CA ALA A 40 5.30 7.01 2.97
C ALA A 40 5.78 6.35 1.67
N GLY A 41 5.64 7.03 0.53
CA GLY A 41 6.05 6.50 -0.77
C GLY A 41 7.54 6.16 -0.87
N ILE A 42 8.42 6.79 -0.10
CA ILE A 42 9.83 6.38 0.01
C ILE A 42 9.99 5.26 1.04
N GLY A 43 9.54 5.49 2.28
CA GLY A 43 9.80 4.61 3.42
C GLY A 43 9.20 3.22 3.26
N GLU A 44 7.95 3.14 2.81
CA GLU A 44 7.26 1.87 2.61
C GLU A 44 7.86 1.10 1.44
N GLU A 45 8.26 1.77 0.37
CA GLU A 45 8.93 1.13 -0.75
C GLU A 45 10.33 0.61 -0.36
N VAL A 46 11.06 1.30 0.51
CA VAL A 46 12.32 0.78 1.07
C VAL A 46 12.07 -0.52 1.82
N ILE A 47 11.09 -0.54 2.73
CA ILE A 47 10.79 -1.72 3.56
C ILE A 47 10.31 -2.88 2.70
N PHE A 48 9.37 -2.65 1.78
CA PHE A 48 8.71 -3.75 1.08
C PHE A 48 9.41 -4.17 -0.21
N ARG A 49 10.06 -3.26 -0.95
CA ARG A 49 10.68 -3.60 -2.24
C ARG A 49 12.18 -3.85 -2.07
N LEU A 50 12.91 -2.92 -1.45
CA LEU A 50 14.36 -3.08 -1.26
C LEU A 50 14.70 -4.11 -0.19
N PHE A 51 13.93 -4.18 0.90
CA PHE A 51 14.16 -5.19 1.92
C PHE A 51 13.31 -6.43 1.68
N PHE A 52 11.99 -6.41 1.93
CA PHE A 52 11.16 -7.62 1.97
C PHE A 52 11.22 -8.46 0.69
N ILE A 53 10.80 -7.91 -0.46
CA ILE A 53 10.76 -8.69 -1.72
C ILE A 53 12.15 -9.13 -2.14
N SER A 54 13.11 -8.20 -2.15
CA SER A 54 14.48 -8.50 -2.60
C SER A 54 15.17 -9.54 -1.71
N PHE A 55 15.03 -9.43 -0.39
CA PHE A 55 15.59 -10.38 0.57
C PHE A 55 14.99 -11.78 0.39
N TRP A 56 13.67 -11.91 0.36
CA TRP A 56 13.04 -13.22 0.27
C TRP A 56 13.22 -13.88 -1.11
N VAL A 57 13.23 -13.11 -2.19
CA VAL A 57 13.55 -13.64 -3.53
C VAL A 57 15.00 -14.11 -3.58
N TRP A 58 15.94 -13.35 -3.03
CA TRP A 58 17.33 -13.76 -2.93
C TRP A 58 17.49 -15.03 -2.08
N LEU A 59 16.95 -15.06 -0.87
CA LEU A 59 17.07 -16.19 0.04
C LEU A 59 16.47 -17.47 -0.57
N ILE A 60 15.24 -17.39 -1.07
CA ILE A 60 14.54 -18.56 -1.57
C ILE A 60 15.10 -18.97 -2.94
N SER A 61 15.16 -18.05 -3.91
CA SER A 61 15.56 -18.42 -5.27
C SER A 61 17.07 -18.63 -5.39
N TYR A 62 17.90 -17.73 -4.87
CA TYR A 62 19.35 -17.78 -5.07
C TYR A 62 20.03 -18.75 -4.10
N ILE A 63 19.69 -18.69 -2.80
CA ILE A 63 20.36 -19.52 -1.79
C ILE A 63 19.74 -20.91 -1.72
N ILE A 64 18.43 -21.02 -1.44
CA ILE A 64 17.77 -22.31 -1.18
C ILE A 64 17.59 -23.10 -2.50
N LEU A 65 17.06 -22.45 -3.54
CA LEU A 65 16.74 -23.09 -4.82
C LEU A 65 17.87 -23.01 -5.86
N LYS A 66 19.06 -22.54 -5.46
CA LYS A 66 20.26 -22.49 -6.32
C LYS A 66 20.01 -21.80 -7.67
N LYS A 67 19.44 -20.60 -7.63
CA LYS A 67 19.05 -19.74 -8.77
C LYS A 67 17.94 -20.29 -9.67
N ARG A 68 17.07 -21.18 -9.14
CA ARG A 68 15.90 -21.69 -9.87
C ARG A 68 14.62 -20.97 -9.44
N TRP A 69 13.61 -21.01 -10.32
CA TRP A 69 12.24 -20.55 -10.02
C TRP A 69 12.09 -19.07 -9.63
N GLN A 70 13.03 -18.20 -10.00
CA GLN A 70 13.04 -16.80 -9.58
C GLN A 70 11.72 -16.07 -9.88
N ASN A 71 11.10 -16.34 -11.03
CA ASN A 71 9.85 -15.69 -11.41
C ASN A 71 8.67 -16.11 -10.52
N GLN A 72 8.53 -17.40 -10.25
CA GLN A 72 7.48 -17.95 -9.40
C GLN A 72 7.67 -17.48 -7.96
N VAL A 73 8.89 -17.59 -7.44
CA VAL A 73 9.25 -17.09 -6.11
C VAL A 73 8.94 -15.60 -5.99
N PHE A 74 9.30 -14.78 -6.99
CA PHE A 74 9.00 -13.35 -7.00
C PHE A 74 7.51 -13.07 -6.83
N TRP A 75 6.63 -13.75 -7.57
CA TRP A 75 5.19 -13.51 -7.49
C TRP A 75 4.58 -14.02 -6.18
N ILE A 76 5.05 -15.16 -5.67
CA ILE A 76 4.63 -15.68 -4.36
C ILE A 76 5.04 -14.70 -3.26
N VAL A 77 6.29 -14.23 -3.26
CA VAL A 77 6.80 -13.25 -2.29
C VAL A 77 6.06 -11.92 -2.44
N THR A 78 5.74 -11.48 -3.66
CA THR A 78 4.95 -10.26 -3.91
C THR A 78 3.56 -10.38 -3.29
N PHE A 79 2.90 -11.53 -3.44
CA PHE A 79 1.60 -11.76 -2.81
C PHE A 79 1.67 -11.65 -1.28
N PHE A 80 2.65 -12.31 -0.65
CA PHE A 80 2.83 -12.21 0.81
C PHE A 80 3.24 -10.81 1.25
N SER A 81 4.08 -10.13 0.46
CA SER A 81 4.49 -8.75 0.71
C SER A 81 3.28 -7.80 0.68
N ALA A 82 2.37 -7.95 -0.29
CA ALA A 82 1.14 -7.18 -0.38
C ALA A 82 0.20 -7.44 0.80
N LEU A 83 0.08 -8.70 1.24
CA LEU A 83 -0.72 -9.03 2.41
C LEU A 83 -0.12 -8.44 3.70
N THR A 84 1.19 -8.59 3.92
CA THR A 84 1.88 -7.98 5.06
C THR A 84 1.79 -6.46 5.04
N PHE A 85 1.89 -5.84 3.86
CA PHE A 85 1.73 -4.40 3.69
C PHE A 85 0.33 -3.93 4.09
N ALA A 86 -0.72 -4.59 3.58
CA ALA A 86 -2.09 -4.28 3.97
C ALA A 86 -2.37 -4.47 5.46
N LEU A 87 -1.98 -5.62 6.03
CA LEU A 87 -2.19 -5.90 7.44
C LEU A 87 -1.37 -4.96 8.35
N GLY A 88 -0.22 -4.50 7.88
CA GLY A 88 0.61 -3.51 8.58
C GLY A 88 -0.08 -2.16 8.80
N HIS A 89 -1.17 -1.87 8.09
CA HIS A 89 -1.95 -0.64 8.26
C HIS A 89 -3.00 -0.73 9.38
N PHE A 90 -3.31 -1.92 9.90
CA PHE A 90 -4.34 -2.08 10.92
C PHE A 90 -4.08 -1.24 12.18
N PRO A 91 -2.85 -1.19 12.74
CA PRO A 91 -2.58 -0.32 13.90
C PRO A 91 -2.86 1.15 13.61
N SER A 92 -2.49 1.66 12.43
CA SER A 92 -2.75 3.06 12.05
C SER A 92 -4.25 3.33 11.90
N VAL A 93 -5.00 2.41 11.30
CA VAL A 93 -6.47 2.51 11.19
C VAL A 93 -7.13 2.53 12.56
N MET A 94 -6.70 1.66 13.47
CA MET A 94 -7.21 1.63 14.84
C MET A 94 -6.96 2.96 15.55
N ILE A 95 -5.78 3.55 15.40
CA ILE A 95 -5.45 4.87 15.96
C ILE A 95 -6.33 5.97 15.35
N LEU A 96 -6.54 5.95 14.03
CA LEU A 96 -7.30 7.00 13.33
C LEU A 96 -8.80 6.99 13.69
N PHE A 97 -9.37 5.83 13.97
CA PHE A 97 -10.79 5.66 14.31
C PHE A 97 -11.05 5.39 15.81
N ASP A 98 -10.04 5.54 16.66
CA ASP A 98 -10.12 5.31 18.12
C ASP A 98 -10.66 3.91 18.49
N LEU A 99 -10.19 2.88 17.77
CA LEU A 99 -10.58 1.48 17.98
C LEU A 99 -9.60 0.78 18.92
N ASN A 100 -10.12 -0.01 19.86
CA ASN A 100 -9.30 -0.67 20.87
C ASN A 100 -8.84 -2.07 20.42
N THR A 101 -9.63 -2.72 19.57
CA THR A 101 -9.36 -4.09 19.12
C THR A 101 -9.56 -4.24 17.61
N ILE A 102 -8.86 -5.21 17.01
CA ILE A 102 -8.98 -5.50 15.56
C ILE A 102 -10.42 -5.94 15.20
N GLN A 103 -11.12 -6.56 16.15
CA GLN A 103 -12.49 -7.02 15.99
C GLN A 103 -13.50 -5.87 15.81
N GLU A 104 -13.14 -4.65 16.22
CA GLU A 104 -13.95 -3.45 16.02
C GLU A 104 -13.85 -2.90 14.59
N ILE A 105 -12.84 -3.31 13.81
CA ILE A 105 -12.70 -2.86 12.42
C ILE A 105 -13.81 -3.50 11.57
N PRO A 106 -14.70 -2.70 10.96
CA PRO A 106 -15.78 -3.24 10.13
C PRO A 106 -15.23 -4.08 8.97
N PHE A 107 -15.91 -5.17 8.63
CA PHE A 107 -15.48 -6.06 7.54
C PHE A 107 -15.32 -5.32 6.19
N ALA A 108 -16.17 -4.33 5.93
CA ALA A 108 -16.05 -3.47 4.77
C ALA A 108 -14.71 -2.70 4.75
N LEU A 109 -14.33 -2.09 5.88
CA LEU A 109 -13.06 -1.37 6.02
C LEU A 109 -11.84 -2.31 5.95
N ILE A 110 -11.93 -3.52 6.53
CA ILE A 110 -10.89 -4.55 6.36
C ILE A 110 -10.68 -4.86 4.87
N SER A 111 -11.79 -5.05 4.14
CA SER A 111 -11.77 -5.36 2.71
C SER A 111 -11.17 -4.21 1.90
N GLU A 112 -11.52 -2.98 2.25
CA GLU A 112 -10.95 -1.77 1.67
C GLU A 112 -9.43 -1.69 1.89
N ILE A 113 -8.97 -1.81 3.14
CA ILE A 113 -7.53 -1.74 3.48
C ILE A 113 -6.74 -2.79 2.68
N ILE A 114 -7.26 -4.02 2.59
CA ILE A 114 -6.63 -5.09 1.81
C ILE A 114 -6.62 -4.75 0.31
N LEU A 115 -7.71 -4.22 -0.21
CA LEU A 115 -7.83 -3.86 -1.62
C LEU A 115 -6.87 -2.73 -2.01
N LEU A 116 -6.91 -1.61 -1.29
CA LEU A 116 -6.10 -0.43 -1.61
C LEU A 116 -4.61 -0.75 -1.52
N ASN A 117 -4.18 -1.26 -0.37
CA ASN A 117 -2.78 -1.58 -0.12
C ASN A 117 -2.30 -2.75 -0.99
N GLY A 118 -3.15 -3.75 -1.24
CA GLY A 118 -2.84 -4.84 -2.14
C GLY A 118 -2.58 -4.36 -3.57
N VAL A 119 -3.46 -3.50 -4.11
CA VAL A 119 -3.34 -2.95 -5.47
C VAL A 119 -2.05 -2.15 -5.62
N ILE A 120 -1.79 -1.18 -4.76
CA ILE A 120 -0.55 -0.39 -4.87
C ILE A 120 0.69 -1.27 -4.68
N SER A 121 0.64 -2.24 -3.75
CA SER A 121 1.75 -3.15 -3.50
C SER A 121 2.12 -3.98 -4.73
N PHE A 122 1.14 -4.62 -5.36
CA PHE A 122 1.34 -5.42 -6.57
C PHE A 122 1.86 -4.59 -7.75
N PHE A 123 1.29 -3.40 -7.98
CA PHE A 123 1.74 -2.53 -9.06
C PHE A 123 3.16 -2.05 -8.82
N ALA A 124 3.46 -1.49 -7.65
CA ALA A 124 4.82 -1.02 -7.37
C ALA A 124 5.83 -2.17 -7.34
N ALA A 125 5.48 -3.40 -6.91
CA ALA A 125 6.35 -4.57 -7.05
C ALA A 125 6.63 -4.94 -8.51
N TYR A 126 5.61 -4.97 -9.38
CA TYR A 126 5.79 -5.24 -10.81
C TYR A 126 6.70 -4.19 -11.47
N TYR A 127 6.44 -2.90 -11.22
CA TYR A 127 7.23 -1.81 -11.80
C TYR A 127 8.62 -1.69 -11.17
N PHE A 128 8.78 -2.05 -9.90
CA PHE A 128 10.09 -2.20 -9.25
C PHE A 128 10.95 -3.21 -10.02
N ARG A 129 10.41 -4.40 -10.31
CA ARG A 129 11.14 -5.44 -11.04
C ARG A 129 11.49 -5.03 -12.46
N LYS A 130 10.64 -4.24 -13.12
CA LYS A 130 10.80 -3.87 -14.53
C LYS A 130 11.62 -2.61 -14.76
N TYR A 131 11.54 -1.63 -13.85
CA TYR A 131 12.10 -0.29 -14.04
C TYR A 131 12.83 0.26 -12.80
N GLY A 132 12.96 -0.52 -11.74
CA GLY A 132 13.73 -0.18 -10.55
C GLY A 132 12.97 0.63 -9.50
N PHE A 133 13.69 0.94 -8.42
CA PHE A 133 13.16 1.50 -7.18
C PHE A 133 12.44 2.84 -7.35
N LEU A 134 13.03 3.79 -8.08
CA LEU A 134 12.44 5.11 -8.26
C LEU A 134 11.06 5.05 -8.92
N THR A 135 10.83 4.07 -9.79
CA THR A 135 9.52 3.88 -10.43
C THR A 135 8.47 3.41 -9.42
N ALA A 136 8.83 2.54 -8.48
CA ALA A 136 7.94 2.08 -7.42
C ALA A 136 7.57 3.23 -6.48
N VAL A 137 8.59 3.99 -6.02
CA VAL A 137 8.41 5.22 -5.22
C VAL A 137 7.51 6.22 -5.95
N GLY A 138 7.76 6.47 -7.24
CA GLY A 138 6.95 7.38 -8.03
C GLY A 138 5.49 6.94 -8.16
N ILE A 139 5.24 5.65 -8.37
CA ILE A 139 3.87 5.12 -8.44
C ILE A 139 3.14 5.34 -7.12
N HIS A 140 3.79 5.02 -6.00
CA HIS A 140 3.24 5.20 -4.66
C HIS A 140 2.98 6.68 -4.36
N PHE A 141 4.03 7.50 -4.43
CA PHE A 141 3.94 8.92 -4.17
C PHE A 141 2.82 9.60 -4.96
N TRP A 142 2.71 9.32 -6.26
CA TRP A 142 1.66 9.94 -7.08
C TRP A 142 0.26 9.37 -6.81
N ALA A 143 0.12 8.15 -6.30
CA ALA A 143 -1.17 7.66 -5.82
C ALA A 143 -1.61 8.45 -4.58
N ASP A 144 -0.70 8.65 -3.63
CA ASP A 144 -0.96 9.40 -2.40
C ASP A 144 -1.19 10.88 -2.65
N ILE A 145 -0.48 11.50 -3.60
CA ILE A 145 -0.76 12.90 -3.97
C ILE A 145 -2.20 13.06 -4.43
N ILE A 146 -2.71 12.14 -5.25
CA ILE A 146 -4.09 12.22 -5.70
C ILE A 146 -5.08 11.94 -4.56
N TRP A 147 -4.82 10.93 -3.73
CA TRP A 147 -5.75 10.53 -2.68
C TRP A 147 -5.67 11.40 -1.41
N HIS A 148 -4.49 11.59 -0.84
CA HIS A 148 -4.32 12.34 0.42
C HIS A 148 -4.19 13.84 0.24
N VAL A 149 -3.66 14.32 -0.89
CA VAL A 149 -3.47 15.77 -1.09
C VAL A 149 -4.62 16.37 -1.88
N VAL A 150 -4.84 15.93 -3.12
CA VAL A 150 -5.87 16.55 -3.98
C VAL A 150 -7.26 16.29 -3.42
N TRP A 151 -7.59 15.04 -3.11
CA TRP A 151 -8.90 14.69 -2.57
C TRP A 151 -9.07 15.16 -1.12
N GLY A 152 -8.06 14.99 -0.26
CA GLY A 152 -8.09 15.48 1.14
C GLY A 152 -8.10 16.99 1.34
N ILE A 153 -7.89 17.82 0.30
CA ILE A 153 -8.18 19.26 0.38
C ILE A 153 -9.68 19.54 0.20
N ILE A 154 -10.38 18.66 -0.50
CA ILE A 154 -11.78 18.85 -0.89
C ILE A 154 -12.72 18.18 0.12
N HIS A 155 -12.26 17.20 0.89
CA HIS A 155 -13.02 16.43 1.90
C HIS A 155 -12.21 16.30 3.19
#